data_AF-A0A1Y1RIH5-F1
#
_entry.id   AF-A0A1Y1RIH5-F1
#
_cell.length_a   1.000
_cell.length_b   1.000
_cell.length_c   1.000
_cell.angle_alpha   90.00
_cell.angle_beta   90.00
_cell.angle_gamma   90.00
#
_symmetry.space_group_name_H-M   'P 1'
#
loop_
_entity.id
_entity.type
_entity.pdbx_description
1 polymer ?
#
loop_
_entity_poly.entity_id
_entity_poly.type
_entity_poly.pdbx_seq_one_letter_code
_entity_poly.pdbx_strand_id
1 'polypeptide(L)'
;MAHNRLKFITLFLLLFLSCGQQKSPPGGPPDVIPPKIMDIFPLDREEKVPLDSEIHLIFSEIVDHSGAEKLVRLFPSTLYQTDWDGEILKLKPKEPLEPDYVYDLYFFGNIKDRDGNRTDERRHCIFTTADSLPIGEIEGTVSHLKEDTAKAVIELYLLNPMHRDSIPAKPMRAATGDKQGQFIFSHLYTPGVYHLRAYIDKNSDWKRQPSSEPLAETEQPLYLIESRPRSSVRLHTLLPGDPGAVAGSIEKPDSLSAYPFLVRTIRLAEPPDTLIQKIQEQSDYTLYDLPAGNYLVTGIVDRDRDGRGAEDYDYSSVYPDTVIVISGKKTKSVNLIFKKF
;
A
#
# COMPACT_ATOMS: atom_id res chain seq x y z
N MET A 1 -20.68 -83.34 -47.30
CA MET A 1 -21.33 -82.06 -46.89
C MET A 1 -20.83 -81.50 -45.54
N ALA A 2 -20.12 -82.25 -44.68
CA ALA A 2 -19.65 -81.76 -43.38
C ALA A 2 -18.46 -80.75 -43.44
N HIS A 3 -17.58 -80.86 -44.43
CA HIS A 3 -16.38 -80.00 -44.54
C HIS A 3 -16.68 -78.52 -44.89
N ASN A 4 -17.78 -78.23 -45.59
CA ASN A 4 -18.15 -76.84 -45.93
C ASN A 4 -18.80 -76.10 -44.75
N ARG A 5 -19.42 -76.81 -43.79
CA ARG A 5 -20.01 -76.18 -42.60
C ARG A 5 -18.92 -75.77 -41.60
N LEU A 6 -17.84 -76.54 -41.49
CA LEU A 6 -16.73 -76.20 -40.60
C LEU A 6 -15.99 -74.94 -41.09
N LYS A 7 -15.74 -74.81 -42.40
CA LYS A 7 -15.12 -73.61 -42.99
C LYS A 7 -15.96 -72.34 -42.80
N PHE A 8 -17.30 -72.46 -42.88
CA PHE A 8 -18.20 -71.34 -42.62
C PHE A 8 -18.22 -70.91 -41.16
N ILE A 9 -18.13 -71.84 -40.22
CA ILE A 9 -18.06 -71.54 -38.77
C ILE A 9 -16.72 -70.88 -38.43
N THR A 10 -15.60 -71.33 -39.02
CA THR A 10 -14.29 -70.71 -38.80
C THR A 10 -14.21 -69.29 -39.37
N LEU A 11 -14.82 -69.03 -40.54
CA LEU A 11 -14.87 -67.70 -41.15
C LEU A 11 -15.76 -66.72 -40.38
N PHE A 12 -16.85 -67.20 -39.79
CA PHE A 12 -17.76 -66.37 -38.99
C PHE A 12 -17.16 -66.01 -37.60
N LEU A 13 -16.32 -66.88 -37.03
CA LEU A 13 -15.66 -66.62 -35.74
C LEU A 13 -14.54 -65.56 -35.84
N LEU A 14 -13.93 -65.41 -37.03
CA LEU A 14 -12.88 -64.40 -37.29
C LEU A 14 -13.44 -62.96 -37.39
N LEU A 15 -14.73 -62.79 -37.64
CA LEU A 15 -15.36 -61.47 -37.78
C LEU A 15 -15.64 -60.77 -36.43
N PHE A 16 -15.61 -61.49 -35.31
CA PHE A 16 -15.85 -60.93 -33.97
C PHE A 16 -14.56 -60.50 -33.23
N LEU A 17 -13.38 -60.70 -33.82
CA LEU A 17 -12.10 -60.27 -33.24
C LEU A 17 -11.71 -58.84 -33.62
N SER A 18 -12.51 -58.16 -34.44
CA SER A 18 -12.29 -56.75 -34.80
C SER A 18 -13.03 -55.82 -33.84
N CYS A 19 -12.70 -55.88 -32.55
CA CYS A 19 -13.07 -54.83 -31.61
C CYS A 19 -11.99 -53.75 -31.69
N GLY A 20 -12.12 -52.83 -32.65
CA GLY A 20 -11.23 -51.69 -32.78
C GLY A 20 -11.37 -50.79 -31.56
N GLN A 21 -10.38 -50.80 -30.66
CA GLN A 21 -10.29 -49.82 -29.59
C GLN A 21 -10.15 -48.43 -30.22
N GLN A 22 -11.23 -47.66 -30.19
CA GLN A 22 -11.24 -46.24 -30.56
C GLN A 22 -10.41 -45.50 -29.52
N LYS A 23 -9.09 -45.46 -29.74
CA LYS A 23 -8.20 -44.58 -28.98
C LYS A 23 -8.59 -43.15 -29.33
N SER A 24 -8.89 -42.34 -28.31
CA SER A 24 -9.06 -40.91 -28.48
C SER A 24 -7.85 -40.38 -29.25
N PRO A 25 -8.05 -39.48 -30.24
CA PRO A 25 -6.94 -38.86 -30.92
C PRO A 25 -6.00 -38.26 -29.86
N PRO A 26 -4.66 -38.41 -30.01
CA PRO A 26 -3.74 -37.77 -29.10
C PRO A 26 -4.06 -36.27 -29.06
N GLY A 27 -4.17 -35.71 -27.85
CA GLY A 27 -4.35 -34.28 -27.67
C GLY A 27 -3.21 -33.50 -28.34
N GLY A 28 -3.49 -32.25 -28.70
CA GLY A 28 -2.46 -31.34 -29.19
C GLY A 28 -1.31 -31.18 -28.18
N PRO A 29 -0.18 -30.58 -28.60
CA PRO A 29 0.88 -30.23 -27.66
C PRO A 29 0.31 -29.37 -26.52
N PRO A 30 0.80 -29.53 -25.28
CA PRO A 30 0.37 -28.69 -24.16
C PRO A 30 0.58 -27.21 -24.46
N ASP A 31 -0.40 -26.37 -24.09
CA ASP A 31 -0.22 -24.93 -24.16
C ASP A 31 0.72 -24.45 -23.05
N VAL A 32 1.63 -23.56 -23.40
CA VAL A 32 2.65 -22.97 -22.53
C VAL A 32 2.73 -21.45 -22.67
N ILE A 33 1.88 -20.85 -23.53
CA ILE A 33 1.89 -19.42 -23.79
C ILE A 33 0.99 -18.75 -22.75
N PRO A 34 1.49 -17.75 -21.99
CA PRO A 34 0.64 -17.05 -21.03
C PRO A 34 -0.26 -16.03 -21.73
N PRO A 35 -1.46 -15.77 -21.17
CA PRO A 35 -2.39 -14.78 -21.71
C PRO A 35 -1.81 -13.37 -21.60
N LYS A 36 -2.27 -12.46 -22.45
CA LYS A 36 -1.88 -11.04 -22.47
C LYS A 36 -3.10 -10.14 -22.63
N ILE A 37 -2.99 -8.91 -22.15
CA ILE A 37 -3.97 -7.86 -22.50
C ILE A 37 -3.52 -7.21 -23.81
N MET A 38 -4.32 -7.45 -24.84
CA MET A 38 -4.10 -6.94 -26.19
C MET A 38 -4.56 -5.48 -26.31
N ASP A 39 -5.71 -5.15 -25.73
CA ASP A 39 -6.30 -3.82 -25.85
C ASP A 39 -7.27 -3.49 -24.71
N ILE A 40 -7.57 -2.20 -24.54
CA ILE A 40 -8.49 -1.66 -23.54
C ILE A 40 -9.37 -0.61 -24.22
N PHE A 41 -10.68 -0.67 -23.98
CA PHE A 41 -11.61 0.39 -24.36
C PHE A 41 -12.29 0.96 -23.10
N PRO A 42 -12.45 2.28 -22.94
CA PRO A 42 -11.83 3.35 -23.73
C PRO A 42 -10.30 3.27 -23.75
N LEU A 43 -9.69 3.85 -24.79
CA LEU A 43 -8.25 3.88 -24.98
C LEU A 43 -7.58 4.76 -23.91
N ASP A 44 -6.29 4.49 -23.64
CA ASP A 44 -5.52 5.36 -22.75
C ASP A 44 -5.46 6.79 -23.31
N ARG A 45 -5.79 7.73 -22.44
CA ARG A 45 -5.99 9.15 -22.68
C ARG A 45 -7.11 9.51 -23.65
N GLU A 46 -8.11 8.65 -23.81
CA GLU A 46 -9.31 9.00 -24.59
C GLU A 46 -10.09 10.12 -23.88
N GLU A 47 -10.49 11.13 -24.66
CA GLU A 47 -11.28 12.28 -24.23
C GLU A 47 -12.69 12.18 -24.82
N LYS A 48 -13.68 12.85 -24.21
CA LYS A 48 -15.07 12.86 -24.66
C LYS A 48 -15.70 11.48 -24.74
N VAL A 49 -15.31 10.59 -23.83
CA VAL A 49 -15.91 9.25 -23.72
C VAL A 49 -17.41 9.39 -23.43
N PRO A 50 -18.29 8.76 -24.23
CA PRO A 50 -19.73 8.80 -23.98
C PRO A 50 -20.10 8.26 -22.60
N LEU A 51 -21.08 8.88 -21.93
CA LEU A 51 -21.45 8.54 -20.55
C LEU A 51 -22.05 7.13 -20.41
N ASP A 52 -22.54 6.53 -21.48
CA ASP A 52 -23.07 5.17 -21.53
C ASP A 52 -22.02 4.13 -21.98
N SER A 53 -20.75 4.53 -22.10
CA SER A 53 -19.68 3.64 -22.57
C SER A 53 -19.41 2.49 -21.60
N GLU A 54 -19.29 1.29 -22.15
CA GLU A 54 -18.77 0.13 -21.44
C GLU A 54 -17.24 0.16 -21.44
N ILE A 55 -16.62 -0.48 -20.45
CA ILE A 55 -15.17 -0.67 -20.39
C ILE A 55 -14.83 -2.09 -20.79
N HIS A 56 -13.99 -2.28 -21.80
CA HIS A 56 -13.61 -3.59 -22.31
C HIS A 56 -12.12 -3.86 -22.08
N LEU A 57 -11.80 -5.08 -21.65
CA LEU A 57 -10.45 -5.61 -21.57
C LEU A 57 -10.35 -6.80 -22.51
N ILE A 58 -9.50 -6.70 -23.54
CA ILE A 58 -9.38 -7.71 -24.60
C ILE A 58 -8.12 -8.54 -24.35
N PHE A 59 -8.30 -9.84 -24.17
CA PHE A 59 -7.22 -10.80 -23.92
C PHE A 59 -6.78 -11.51 -25.21
N SER A 60 -5.56 -12.06 -25.22
CA SER A 60 -5.04 -12.86 -26.34
C SER A 60 -5.70 -14.23 -26.49
N GLU A 61 -6.36 -14.70 -25.44
CA GLU A 61 -6.98 -16.03 -25.30
C GLU A 61 -7.98 -16.02 -24.13
N ILE A 62 -8.70 -17.12 -23.94
CA ILE A 62 -9.69 -17.22 -22.86
C ILE A 62 -8.99 -17.45 -21.52
N VAL A 63 -9.37 -16.62 -20.55
CA VAL A 63 -8.79 -16.55 -19.22
C VAL A 63 -9.71 -17.09 -18.13
N ASP A 64 -9.20 -17.26 -16.91
CA ASP A 64 -10.04 -17.44 -15.72
C ASP A 64 -10.81 -16.16 -15.44
N HIS A 65 -12.10 -16.18 -15.77
CA HIS A 65 -12.99 -15.03 -15.66
C HIS A 65 -13.09 -14.50 -14.22
N SER A 66 -13.30 -15.38 -13.23
CA SER A 66 -13.44 -14.95 -11.83
C SER A 66 -12.15 -14.39 -11.26
N GLY A 67 -11.01 -14.94 -11.69
CA GLY A 67 -9.69 -14.39 -11.41
C GLY A 67 -9.52 -12.99 -12.00
N ALA A 68 -9.79 -12.84 -13.30
CA ALA A 68 -9.65 -11.57 -14.03
C ALA A 68 -10.52 -10.45 -13.46
N GLU A 69 -11.78 -10.72 -13.14
CA GLU A 69 -12.71 -9.73 -12.57
C GLU A 69 -12.21 -9.15 -11.24
N LYS A 70 -11.54 -9.97 -10.41
CA LYS A 70 -10.97 -9.53 -9.12
C LYS A 70 -9.72 -8.67 -9.28
N LEU A 71 -9.12 -8.64 -10.47
CA LEU A 71 -7.91 -7.89 -10.78
C LEU A 71 -8.20 -6.50 -11.37
N VAL A 72 -9.46 -6.19 -11.66
CA VAL A 72 -9.87 -4.87 -12.13
C VAL A 72 -10.13 -3.93 -10.96
N ARG A 73 -9.62 -2.70 -11.04
CA ARG A 73 -10.06 -1.57 -10.20
C ARG A 73 -10.36 -0.39 -11.09
N LEU A 74 -11.50 0.26 -10.84
CA LEU A 74 -11.92 1.46 -11.54
C LEU A 74 -12.15 2.56 -10.50
N PHE A 75 -11.52 3.70 -10.75
CA PHE A 75 -11.63 4.91 -9.96
C PHE A 75 -12.25 6.04 -10.81
N PRO A 76 -13.20 6.81 -10.27
CA PRO A 76 -13.79 6.66 -8.95
C PRO A 76 -14.59 5.35 -8.88
N SER A 77 -14.85 4.87 -7.66
CA SER A 77 -15.53 3.58 -7.45
C SER A 77 -16.90 3.58 -8.13
N THR A 78 -16.98 2.90 -9.27
CA THR A 78 -18.15 2.80 -10.13
C THR A 78 -18.73 1.40 -10.02
N LEU A 79 -20.06 1.30 -9.87
CA LEU A 79 -20.73 0.01 -9.86
C LEU A 79 -20.94 -0.47 -11.31
N TYR A 80 -20.48 -1.66 -11.62
CA TYR A 80 -20.66 -2.28 -12.93
C TYR A 80 -21.23 -3.70 -12.82
N GLN A 81 -21.79 -4.17 -13.92
CA GLN A 81 -22.06 -5.57 -14.18
C GLN A 81 -20.96 -6.12 -15.10
N THR A 82 -20.42 -7.30 -14.76
CA THR A 82 -19.46 -8.00 -15.61
C THR A 82 -20.20 -8.88 -16.61
N ASP A 83 -19.70 -8.90 -17.85
CA ASP A 83 -20.13 -9.80 -18.91
C ASP A 83 -18.91 -10.28 -19.71
N TRP A 84 -19.02 -11.45 -20.33
CA TRP A 84 -17.92 -12.06 -21.08
C TRP A 84 -18.35 -12.43 -22.48
N ASP A 85 -17.50 -12.09 -23.44
CA ASP A 85 -17.65 -12.43 -24.85
C ASP A 85 -16.33 -13.02 -25.35
N GLY A 86 -16.17 -14.33 -25.21
CA GLY A 86 -14.92 -15.03 -25.51
C GLY A 86 -13.76 -14.51 -24.67
N GLU A 87 -12.79 -13.87 -25.33
CA GLU A 87 -11.60 -13.26 -24.74
C GLU A 87 -11.81 -11.82 -24.26
N ILE A 88 -13.06 -11.34 -24.19
CA ILE A 88 -13.37 -9.95 -23.83
C ILE A 88 -14.13 -9.91 -22.51
N LEU A 89 -13.54 -9.24 -21.51
CA LEU A 89 -14.24 -8.83 -20.29
C LEU A 89 -14.89 -7.47 -20.53
N LYS A 90 -16.22 -7.42 -20.42
CA LYS A 90 -17.02 -6.19 -20.50
C LYS A 90 -17.47 -5.77 -19.10
N LEU A 91 -17.18 -4.53 -18.73
CA LEU A 91 -17.64 -3.90 -17.51
C LEU A 91 -18.69 -2.85 -17.91
N LYS A 92 -19.95 -3.17 -17.64
CA LYS A 92 -21.08 -2.30 -17.96
C LYS A 92 -21.45 -1.46 -16.73
N PRO A 93 -21.25 -0.13 -16.74
CA PRO A 93 -21.69 0.73 -15.64
C PRO A 93 -23.19 0.55 -15.37
N LYS A 94 -23.58 0.45 -14.10
CA LYS A 94 -25.00 0.33 -13.69
C LYS A 94 -25.74 1.66 -13.79
N GLU A 95 -25.00 2.75 -13.70
CA GLU A 95 -25.43 4.12 -13.93
C GLU A 95 -24.51 4.73 -14.98
N PRO A 96 -24.94 5.74 -15.74
CA PRO A 96 -24.05 6.48 -16.63
C PRO A 96 -22.81 6.97 -15.89
N LEU A 97 -21.68 6.97 -16.58
CA LEU A 97 -20.45 7.59 -16.11
C LEU A 97 -20.72 9.07 -15.75
N GLU A 98 -20.01 9.57 -14.74
CA GLU A 98 -20.09 10.94 -14.31
C GLU A 98 -19.62 11.87 -15.45
N PRO A 99 -20.39 12.93 -15.77
CA PRO A 99 -19.96 13.93 -16.73
C PRO A 99 -18.75 14.70 -16.20
N ASP A 100 -17.91 15.18 -17.12
CA ASP A 100 -16.70 15.96 -16.82
C ASP A 100 -15.75 15.28 -15.81
N TYR A 101 -15.65 13.94 -15.89
CA TYR A 101 -14.88 13.14 -14.95
C TYR A 101 -13.68 12.42 -15.58
N VAL A 102 -12.57 12.30 -14.86
CA VAL A 102 -11.39 11.50 -15.21
C VAL A 102 -11.45 10.14 -14.51
N TYR A 103 -11.54 9.10 -15.31
CA TYR A 103 -11.56 7.72 -14.86
C TYR A 103 -10.16 7.12 -14.91
N ASP A 104 -9.85 6.29 -13.93
CA ASP A 104 -8.56 5.64 -13.77
C ASP A 104 -8.78 4.13 -13.56
N LEU A 105 -8.43 3.36 -14.59
CA LEU A 105 -8.61 1.92 -14.67
C LEU A 105 -7.27 1.22 -14.48
N TYR A 106 -7.21 0.36 -13.46
CA TYR A 106 -6.12 -0.56 -13.24
C TYR A 106 -6.54 -1.99 -13.51
N PHE A 107 -5.70 -2.70 -14.25
CA PHE A 107 -5.71 -4.15 -14.31
C PHE A 107 -4.43 -4.69 -13.67
N PHE A 108 -4.57 -5.38 -12.55
CA PHE A 108 -3.46 -6.01 -11.85
C PHE A 108 -3.12 -7.37 -12.49
N GLY A 109 -1.85 -7.77 -12.44
CA GLY A 109 -1.38 -9.03 -13.02
C GLY A 109 -1.88 -10.25 -12.25
N ASN A 110 -1.24 -11.40 -12.44
CA ASN A 110 -1.64 -12.70 -11.89
C ASN A 110 -2.91 -13.29 -12.55
N ILE A 111 -3.16 -12.94 -13.81
CA ILE A 111 -4.22 -13.59 -14.60
C ILE A 111 -3.72 -14.92 -15.15
N LYS A 112 -4.63 -15.88 -15.20
CA LYS A 112 -4.37 -17.26 -15.61
C LYS A 112 -5.27 -17.62 -16.80
N ASP A 113 -4.77 -18.41 -17.73
CA ASP A 113 -5.58 -19.03 -18.78
C ASP A 113 -6.30 -20.30 -18.29
N ARG A 114 -6.95 -21.02 -19.21
CA ARG A 114 -7.61 -22.30 -18.94
C ARG A 114 -6.64 -23.45 -18.67
N ASP A 115 -5.45 -23.41 -19.25
CA ASP A 115 -4.48 -24.52 -19.24
C ASP A 115 -3.52 -24.47 -18.04
N GLY A 116 -3.35 -23.32 -17.39
CA GLY A 116 -2.35 -23.19 -16.34
C GLY A 116 -1.50 -21.94 -16.39
N ASN A 117 -1.31 -21.35 -17.57
CA ASN A 117 -0.29 -20.36 -17.79
C ASN A 117 -0.70 -19.01 -17.20
N ARG A 118 0.29 -18.28 -16.70
CA ARG A 118 0.09 -17.12 -15.83
C ARG A 118 0.92 -15.96 -16.32
N THR A 119 0.34 -14.77 -16.36
CA THR A 119 1.06 -13.52 -16.59
C THR A 119 0.97 -12.60 -15.37
N ASP A 120 2.05 -11.88 -15.09
CA ASP A 120 2.10 -10.79 -14.11
C ASP A 120 1.95 -9.41 -14.78
N GLU A 121 1.56 -9.38 -16.04
CA GLU A 121 1.32 -8.16 -16.81
C GLU A 121 0.26 -7.28 -16.14
N ARG A 122 0.59 -6.01 -15.94
CA ARG A 122 -0.30 -4.97 -15.42
C ARG A 122 -0.64 -3.99 -16.53
N ARG A 123 -1.84 -3.43 -16.47
CA ARG A 123 -2.26 -2.32 -17.33
C ARG A 123 -2.86 -1.20 -16.50
N HIS A 124 -2.68 0.01 -17.00
CA HIS A 124 -3.21 1.24 -16.46
C HIS A 124 -3.74 2.05 -17.64
N CYS A 125 -4.99 2.51 -17.55
CA CYS A 125 -5.66 3.31 -18.56
C CYS A 125 -6.34 4.48 -17.86
N ILE A 126 -6.09 5.70 -18.32
CA ILE A 126 -6.81 6.90 -17.87
C ILE A 126 -7.64 7.40 -19.05
N PHE A 127 -8.92 7.70 -18.83
CA PHE A 127 -9.77 8.32 -19.84
C PHE A 127 -10.69 9.36 -19.20
N THR A 128 -11.36 10.18 -20.01
CA THR A 128 -12.28 11.18 -19.48
C THR A 128 -13.55 11.33 -20.31
N THR A 129 -14.66 11.58 -19.61
CA THR A 129 -15.92 12.00 -20.21
C THR A 129 -15.95 13.51 -20.52
N ALA A 130 -14.95 14.27 -20.04
CA ALA A 130 -14.80 15.69 -20.30
C ALA A 130 -14.27 15.99 -21.71
N ASP A 131 -14.33 17.26 -22.11
CA ASP A 131 -13.81 17.72 -23.39
C ASP A 131 -12.29 17.57 -23.56
N SER A 132 -11.55 17.55 -22.46
CA SER A 132 -10.10 17.38 -22.44
C SER A 132 -9.60 16.87 -21.10
N LEU A 133 -8.49 16.14 -21.09
CA LEU A 133 -7.82 15.76 -19.84
C LEU A 133 -7.26 16.99 -19.11
N PRO A 134 -7.46 17.09 -17.79
CA PRO A 134 -6.88 18.19 -17.03
C PRO A 134 -5.35 18.03 -16.91
N ILE A 135 -4.68 19.10 -16.49
CA ILE A 135 -3.21 19.22 -16.54
C ILE A 135 -2.52 19.05 -15.18
N GLY A 136 -3.29 18.93 -14.10
CA GLY A 136 -2.76 18.88 -12.75
C GLY A 136 -1.97 17.60 -12.47
N GLU A 137 -0.97 17.70 -11.60
CA GLU A 137 -0.09 16.60 -11.24
C GLU A 137 0.30 16.67 -9.76
N ILE A 138 0.24 15.53 -9.08
CA ILE A 138 0.79 15.36 -7.74
C ILE A 138 1.77 14.19 -7.77
N GLU A 139 3.04 14.48 -7.50
CA GLU A 139 4.07 13.46 -7.32
C GLU A 139 4.47 13.35 -5.85
N GLY A 140 5.10 12.24 -5.49
CA GLY A 140 5.60 12.11 -4.14
C GLY A 140 6.33 10.83 -3.86
N THR A 141 6.73 10.70 -2.59
CA THR A 141 7.39 9.50 -2.08
C THR A 141 6.71 9.04 -0.80
N VAL A 142 6.46 7.75 -0.69
CA VAL A 142 6.09 7.07 0.56
C VAL A 142 7.35 6.46 1.17
N SER A 143 7.53 6.64 2.46
CA SER A 143 8.64 6.06 3.21
C SER A 143 8.13 5.39 4.48
N HIS A 144 8.80 4.32 4.88
CA HIS A 144 8.56 3.63 6.14
C HIS A 144 9.91 3.14 6.69
N LEU A 145 10.04 2.99 8.01
CA LEU A 145 11.28 2.57 8.66
C LEU A 145 11.68 1.11 8.34
N LYS A 146 10.70 0.19 8.41
CA LYS A 146 10.94 -1.28 8.31
C LYS A 146 10.22 -1.99 7.15
N GLU A 147 9.05 -1.51 6.76
CA GLU A 147 8.21 -2.11 5.73
C GLU A 147 8.64 -1.75 4.30
N ASP A 148 8.29 -2.64 3.37
CA ASP A 148 8.52 -2.47 1.95
C ASP A 148 7.55 -1.43 1.35
N THR A 149 8.11 -0.34 0.81
CA THR A 149 7.34 0.75 0.20
C THR A 149 6.78 0.39 -1.18
N ALA A 150 7.23 -0.70 -1.82
CA ALA A 150 6.63 -1.23 -3.04
C ALA A 150 5.20 -1.78 -2.82
N LYS A 151 4.83 -2.00 -1.56
CA LYS A 151 3.48 -2.36 -1.14
C LYS A 151 2.65 -1.15 -0.71
N ALA A 152 3.17 0.07 -0.87
CA ALA A 152 2.39 1.26 -0.55
C ALA A 152 1.22 1.42 -1.51
N VAL A 153 0.03 1.63 -0.96
CA VAL A 153 -1.13 2.15 -1.69
C VAL A 153 -1.34 3.58 -1.24
N ILE A 154 -1.50 4.48 -2.22
CA ILE A 154 -1.72 5.90 -2.02
C ILE A 154 -3.12 6.21 -2.55
N GLU A 155 -4.00 6.64 -1.68
CA GLU A 155 -5.36 7.09 -1.98
C GLU A 155 -5.37 8.62 -2.11
N LEU A 156 -5.99 9.12 -3.17
CA LEU A 156 -6.13 10.54 -3.47
C LEU A 156 -7.60 10.94 -3.37
N TYR A 157 -7.88 12.00 -2.61
CA TYR A 157 -9.22 12.52 -2.37
C TYR A 157 -9.34 13.95 -2.91
N LEU A 158 -10.43 14.25 -3.61
CA LEU A 158 -10.82 15.61 -3.97
C LEU A 158 -11.67 16.18 -2.85
N LEU A 159 -11.21 17.25 -2.21
CA LEU A 159 -11.94 17.88 -1.11
C LEU A 159 -12.98 18.84 -1.65
N ASN A 160 -14.13 18.90 -0.96
CA ASN A 160 -15.14 19.91 -1.23
C ASN A 160 -14.59 21.28 -0.80
N PRO A 161 -14.50 22.29 -1.69
CA PRO A 161 -13.99 23.62 -1.35
C PRO A 161 -14.75 24.31 -0.21
N MET A 162 -16.02 23.95 0.01
CA MET A 162 -16.90 24.47 1.07
C MET A 162 -16.79 23.68 2.38
N HIS A 163 -16.30 22.45 2.35
CA HIS A 163 -16.19 21.54 3.50
C HIS A 163 -14.83 20.83 3.50
N ARG A 164 -13.74 21.60 3.51
CA ARG A 164 -12.38 21.07 3.36
C ARG A 164 -11.92 20.17 4.52
N ASP A 165 -12.56 20.31 5.68
CA ASP A 165 -12.26 19.48 6.85
C ASP A 165 -12.90 18.08 6.76
N SER A 166 -13.72 17.83 5.74
CA SER A 166 -14.39 16.55 5.50
C SER A 166 -13.74 15.81 4.33
N ILE A 167 -13.00 14.74 4.64
CA ILE A 167 -12.45 13.83 3.65
C ILE A 167 -13.58 12.91 3.15
N PRO A 168 -13.82 12.79 1.83
CA PRO A 168 -14.80 11.85 1.29
C PRO A 168 -14.55 10.41 1.72
N ALA A 169 -15.62 9.62 1.82
CA ALA A 169 -15.51 8.22 2.26
C ALA A 169 -14.74 7.32 1.26
N LYS A 170 -14.78 7.65 -0.03
CA LYS A 170 -14.10 6.90 -1.09
C LYS A 170 -13.04 7.78 -1.75
N PRO A 171 -11.87 7.22 -2.11
CA PRO A 171 -10.88 7.95 -2.88
C PRO A 171 -11.39 8.21 -4.29
N MET A 172 -10.96 9.34 -4.84
CA MET A 172 -11.19 9.66 -6.24
C MET A 172 -10.31 8.79 -7.13
N ARG A 173 -9.07 8.53 -6.70
CA ARG A 173 -8.05 7.73 -7.39
C ARG A 173 -7.13 7.05 -6.39
N ALA A 174 -6.42 6.01 -6.82
CA ALA A 174 -5.37 5.40 -6.03
C ALA A 174 -4.19 5.01 -6.91
N ALA A 175 -3.00 4.93 -6.34
CA ALA A 175 -1.76 4.51 -6.99
C ALA A 175 -0.96 3.59 -6.08
N THR A 176 -0.03 2.82 -6.64
CA THR A 176 0.97 2.06 -5.87
C THR A 176 2.32 2.75 -5.89
N GLY A 177 3.05 2.70 -4.79
CA GLY A 177 4.47 3.08 -4.76
C GLY A 177 5.34 2.12 -5.56
N ASP A 178 6.39 2.63 -6.21
CA ASP A 178 7.46 1.80 -6.77
C ASP A 178 8.40 1.25 -5.67
N LYS A 179 9.48 0.59 -6.06
CA LYS A 179 10.49 0.05 -5.10
C LYS A 179 11.20 1.12 -4.28
N GLN A 180 11.12 2.38 -4.69
CA GLN A 180 11.65 3.55 -3.99
C GLN A 180 10.52 4.32 -3.28
N GLY A 181 9.29 3.81 -3.31
CA GLY A 181 8.10 4.45 -2.76
C GLY A 181 7.60 5.64 -3.58
N GLN A 182 8.11 5.86 -4.79
CA GLN A 182 7.67 6.96 -5.65
C GLN A 182 6.30 6.67 -6.24
N PHE A 183 5.48 7.71 -6.37
CA PHE A 183 4.17 7.65 -7.02
C PHE A 183 3.86 8.96 -7.75
N ILE A 184 2.94 8.89 -8.69
CA ILE A 184 2.46 10.04 -9.46
C ILE A 184 0.96 9.92 -9.75
N PHE A 185 0.25 11.03 -9.60
CA PHE A 185 -1.10 11.24 -10.09
C PHE A 185 -1.07 12.33 -11.15
N SER A 186 -1.21 11.96 -12.42
CA SER A 186 -1.32 12.87 -13.57
C SER A 186 -2.78 13.12 -13.93
N HIS A 187 -3.10 14.22 -14.62
CA HIS A 187 -4.48 14.53 -15.03
C HIS A 187 -5.44 14.79 -13.85
N LEU A 188 -5.03 15.70 -12.98
CA LEU A 188 -5.84 16.22 -11.87
C LEU A 188 -6.45 17.58 -12.22
N TYR A 189 -7.67 17.83 -11.75
CA TYR A 189 -8.36 19.10 -11.95
C TYR A 189 -7.60 20.32 -11.38
N THR A 190 -7.73 21.44 -12.10
CA THR A 190 -7.28 22.75 -11.67
C THR A 190 -8.42 23.75 -11.89
N PRO A 191 -8.85 24.52 -10.86
CA PRO A 191 -8.41 24.46 -9.47
C PRO A 191 -8.89 23.18 -8.77
N GLY A 192 -8.06 22.65 -7.87
CA GLY A 192 -8.38 21.45 -7.08
C GLY A 192 -7.69 21.45 -5.72
N VAL A 193 -8.40 20.92 -4.71
CA VAL A 193 -7.89 20.77 -3.34
C VAL A 193 -7.85 19.29 -3.00
N TYR A 194 -6.67 18.78 -2.68
CA TYR A 194 -6.41 17.35 -2.58
C TYR A 194 -5.93 16.95 -1.19
N HIS A 195 -6.37 15.78 -0.74
CA HIS A 195 -5.82 15.09 0.44
C HIS A 195 -5.31 13.73 0.01
N LEU A 196 -4.15 13.33 0.53
CA LEU A 196 -3.60 12.01 0.28
C LEU A 196 -3.55 11.21 1.58
N ARG A 197 -3.86 9.93 1.45
CA ARG A 197 -3.64 8.91 2.47
C ARG A 197 -2.75 7.83 1.87
N ALA A 198 -1.73 7.40 2.57
CA ALA A 198 -0.90 6.27 2.16
C ALA A 198 -0.85 5.22 3.25
N TYR A 199 -0.89 3.95 2.86
CA TYR A 199 -0.69 2.82 3.76
C TYR A 199 0.14 1.73 3.10
N ILE A 200 0.79 0.89 3.90
CA ILE A 200 1.49 -0.29 3.39
C ILE A 200 0.52 -1.47 3.39
N ASP A 201 0.10 -1.88 2.20
CA ASP A 201 -0.84 -2.97 1.94
C ASP A 201 -0.12 -4.33 1.96
N LYS A 202 -0.04 -4.92 3.15
CA LYS A 202 0.78 -6.10 3.41
C LYS A 202 0.21 -7.35 2.74
N ASN A 203 -1.11 -7.47 2.73
CA ASN A 203 -1.86 -8.59 2.17
C ASN A 203 -2.32 -8.35 0.72
N SER A 204 -2.07 -7.17 0.15
CA SER A 204 -2.36 -6.81 -1.24
C SER A 204 -3.87 -6.84 -1.54
N ASP A 205 -4.70 -6.49 -0.57
CA ASP A 205 -6.16 -6.48 -0.70
C ASP A 205 -6.73 -5.08 -0.99
N TRP A 206 -5.88 -4.06 -1.09
CA TRP A 206 -6.22 -2.66 -1.34
C TRP A 206 -7.15 -2.06 -0.29
N LYS A 207 -7.14 -2.60 0.93
CA LYS A 207 -7.96 -2.12 2.03
C LYS A 207 -7.15 -2.05 3.30
N ARG A 208 -6.89 -0.83 3.77
CA ARG A 208 -6.12 -0.64 5.00
C ARG A 208 -6.67 -1.45 6.19
N GLN A 209 -5.79 -2.19 6.85
CA GLN A 209 -6.05 -2.83 8.15
C GLN A 209 -5.46 -1.98 9.29
N PRO A 210 -6.27 -1.22 10.06
CA PRO A 210 -5.77 -0.18 10.96
C PRO A 210 -4.82 -0.66 12.07
N SER A 211 -4.92 -1.93 12.47
CA SER A 211 -4.11 -2.51 13.54
C SER A 211 -2.73 -3.00 13.09
N SER A 212 -2.53 -3.25 11.80
CA SER A 212 -1.33 -3.93 11.28
C SER A 212 -0.65 -3.19 10.13
N GLU A 213 -1.34 -2.22 9.52
CA GLU A 213 -0.85 -1.50 8.35
C GLU A 213 -0.54 -0.02 8.67
N PRO A 214 0.73 0.38 8.49
CA PRO A 214 1.19 1.75 8.70
C PRO A 214 0.37 2.74 7.88
N LEU A 215 0.19 3.95 8.40
CA LEU A 215 -0.56 5.03 7.76
C LEU A 215 0.25 6.33 7.71
N ALA A 216 0.11 7.07 6.62
CA ALA A 216 0.45 8.47 6.50
C ALA A 216 -0.72 9.23 5.88
N GLU A 217 -0.86 10.50 6.23
CA GLU A 217 -1.78 11.42 5.56
C GLU A 217 -1.09 12.76 5.33
N THR A 218 -1.56 13.52 4.34
CA THR A 218 -1.14 14.92 4.19
C THR A 218 -1.54 15.74 5.42
N GLU A 219 -0.58 16.43 6.04
CA GLU A 219 -0.86 17.31 7.19
C GLU A 219 -1.73 18.52 6.81
N GLN A 220 -1.59 18.99 5.56
CA GLN A 220 -2.39 20.06 4.98
C GLN A 220 -2.82 19.68 3.56
N PRO A 221 -4.00 20.14 3.10
CA PRO A 221 -4.42 19.88 1.73
C PRO A 221 -3.44 20.45 0.70
N LEU A 222 -3.28 19.74 -0.41
CA LEU A 222 -2.49 20.17 -1.56
C LEU A 222 -3.37 20.97 -2.52
N TYR A 223 -2.88 22.11 -2.97
CA TYR A 223 -3.62 23.03 -3.83
C TYR A 223 -3.02 23.08 -5.22
N LEU A 224 -3.80 22.66 -6.22
CA LEU A 224 -3.49 22.85 -7.63
C LEU A 224 -4.33 23.98 -8.20
N ILE A 225 -3.69 24.85 -8.97
CA ILE A 225 -4.31 25.96 -9.72
C ILE A 225 -3.65 26.00 -11.10
N GLU A 226 -4.27 26.63 -12.10
CA GLU A 226 -3.74 26.66 -13.46
C GLU A 226 -2.31 27.22 -13.54
N SER A 227 -1.99 28.25 -12.76
CA SER A 227 -0.65 28.85 -12.70
C SER A 227 0.37 28.00 -11.93
N ARG A 228 -0.08 26.98 -11.19
CA ARG A 228 0.76 26.04 -10.43
C ARG A 228 0.07 24.67 -10.42
N PRO A 229 0.10 23.95 -11.56
CA PRO A 229 -0.64 22.69 -11.72
C PRO A 229 0.11 21.50 -11.12
N ARG A 230 1.30 21.70 -10.54
CA ARG A 230 2.11 20.62 -9.96
C ARG A 230 2.30 20.82 -8.46
N SER A 231 2.28 19.71 -7.72
CA SER A 231 2.64 19.66 -6.30
C SER A 231 3.43 18.39 -5.99
N SER A 232 4.30 18.46 -4.98
CA SER A 232 5.07 17.32 -4.49
C SER A 232 4.78 17.07 -3.02
N VAL A 233 4.77 15.81 -2.58
CA VAL A 233 4.58 15.46 -1.16
C VAL A 233 5.47 14.31 -0.72
N ARG A 234 5.83 14.32 0.57
CA ARG A 234 6.50 13.18 1.22
C ARG A 234 5.58 12.64 2.31
N LEU A 235 5.26 11.36 2.22
CA LEU A 235 4.43 10.65 3.17
C LEU A 235 5.32 9.68 3.95
N HIS A 236 5.31 9.81 5.27
CA HIS A 236 6.03 8.90 6.15
C HIS A 236 5.02 8.06 6.92
N THR A 237 4.88 6.79 6.54
CA THR A 237 3.86 5.91 7.12
C THR A 237 4.33 5.41 8.47
N LEU A 238 3.41 5.35 9.41
CA LEU A 238 3.66 5.01 10.81
C LEU A 238 2.59 4.05 11.32
N LEU A 239 3.00 3.00 12.03
CA LEU A 239 2.14 2.21 12.90
C LEU A 239 1.99 2.89 14.25
N PRO A 240 0.85 2.73 14.95
CA PRO A 240 0.70 3.16 16.35
C PRO A 240 1.74 2.56 17.31
N GLY A 241 2.45 1.50 16.91
CA GLY A 241 3.54 0.89 17.67
C GLY A 241 4.95 1.26 17.18
N ASP A 242 5.07 2.03 16.10
CA ASP A 242 6.40 2.41 15.59
C ASP A 242 7.13 3.29 16.59
N PRO A 243 8.47 3.18 16.65
CA PRO A 243 9.23 3.96 17.59
C PRO A 243 9.17 5.46 17.27
N GLY A 244 9.14 6.27 18.32
CA GLY A 244 9.49 7.68 18.31
C GLY A 244 10.84 7.92 18.98
N ALA A 245 11.11 9.18 19.28
CA ALA A 245 12.31 9.59 19.98
C ALA A 245 12.01 10.67 21.02
N VAL A 246 12.83 10.73 22.06
CA VAL A 246 12.83 11.80 23.06
C VAL A 246 14.16 12.52 23.03
N ALA A 247 14.14 13.83 23.09
CA ALA A 247 15.32 14.66 23.21
C ALA A 247 15.11 15.85 24.12
N GLY A 248 16.22 16.28 24.70
CA GLY A 248 16.30 17.48 25.49
C GLY A 248 17.73 17.71 25.90
N SER A 249 17.91 18.56 26.90
CA SER A 249 19.21 18.89 27.46
C SER A 249 19.27 18.57 28.95
N ILE A 250 20.48 18.53 29.46
CA ILE A 250 20.76 18.36 30.87
C ILE A 250 21.48 19.60 31.39
N GLU A 251 20.94 20.14 32.47
CA GLU A 251 21.57 21.17 33.27
C GLU A 251 22.18 20.54 34.52
N LYS A 252 23.51 20.61 34.63
CA LYS A 252 24.28 20.07 35.76
C LYS A 252 24.94 21.20 36.55
N PRO A 253 25.07 21.07 37.88
CA PRO A 253 25.99 21.90 38.65
C PRO A 253 27.43 21.80 38.11
N ASP A 254 28.20 22.88 38.20
CA ASP A 254 29.59 22.95 37.70
C ASP A 254 30.48 21.83 38.27
N SER A 255 30.27 21.46 39.54
CA SER A 255 30.98 20.37 40.22
C SER A 255 30.77 18.99 39.56
N LEU A 256 29.74 18.85 38.72
CA LEU A 256 29.39 17.60 38.04
C LEU A 256 29.59 17.67 36.53
N SER A 257 30.11 18.78 36.01
CA SER A 257 30.34 19.00 34.58
C SER A 257 31.20 17.90 33.94
N ALA A 258 32.22 17.39 34.64
CA ALA A 258 33.17 16.39 34.15
C ALA A 258 32.68 14.93 34.16
N TYR A 259 31.54 14.64 34.79
CA TYR A 259 31.01 13.27 34.87
C TYR A 259 29.95 13.01 33.80
N PRO A 260 29.94 11.82 33.18
CA PRO A 260 28.86 11.43 32.30
C PRO A 260 27.57 11.23 33.08
N PHE A 261 26.47 11.13 32.35
CA PHE A 261 25.17 10.86 32.92
C PHE A 261 24.42 9.83 32.10
N LEU A 262 23.46 9.21 32.75
CA LEU A 262 22.54 8.24 32.17
C LEU A 262 21.20 8.91 32.02
N VAL A 263 20.66 8.90 30.80
CA VAL A 263 19.24 9.18 30.59
C VAL A 263 18.51 7.86 30.49
N ARG A 264 17.51 7.69 31.33
CA ARG A 264 16.71 6.49 31.46
C ARG A 264 15.25 6.81 31.19
N THR A 265 14.59 5.97 30.42
CA THR A 265 13.15 6.07 30.14
C THR A 265 12.42 4.84 30.62
N ILE A 266 11.30 5.01 31.30
CA ILE A 266 10.40 3.91 31.67
C ILE A 266 9.06 4.15 30.98
N ARG A 267 8.61 3.20 30.16
CA ARG A 267 7.26 3.27 29.58
C ARG A 267 6.22 2.95 30.66
N LEU A 268 5.30 3.87 30.86
CA LEU A 268 4.14 3.74 31.75
C LEU A 268 3.06 2.88 31.06
N ALA A 269 3.32 1.58 30.98
CA ALA A 269 2.37 0.55 30.56
C ALA A 269 1.95 -0.31 31.78
N GLU A 270 0.98 -1.19 31.62
CA GLU A 270 0.57 -2.14 32.66
C GLU A 270 0.84 -3.60 32.20
N PRO A 271 1.92 -4.26 32.67
CA PRO A 271 3.00 -3.73 33.52
C PRO A 271 3.99 -2.83 32.74
N PRO A 272 4.79 -1.98 33.42
CA PRO A 272 5.84 -1.20 32.77
C PRO A 272 6.84 -2.13 32.07
N ASP A 273 7.08 -1.92 30.78
CA ASP A 273 7.71 -2.94 29.93
C ASP A 273 8.98 -2.48 29.19
N THR A 274 9.15 -1.18 28.96
CA THR A 274 10.27 -0.66 28.16
C THR A 274 11.21 0.19 29.00
N LEU A 275 12.47 -0.24 29.06
CA LEU A 275 13.58 0.50 29.63
C LEU A 275 14.66 0.74 28.58
N ILE A 276 14.83 2.00 28.17
CA ILE A 276 15.98 2.43 27.36
C ILE A 276 16.86 3.32 28.22
N GLN A 277 18.16 3.06 28.19
CA GLN A 277 19.17 3.79 28.92
C GLN A 277 20.35 4.08 28.00
N LYS A 278 20.85 5.32 28.05
CA LYS A 278 22.02 5.72 27.27
C LYS A 278 22.92 6.62 28.09
N ILE A 279 24.22 6.30 28.08
CA ILE A 279 25.27 7.16 28.62
C ILE A 279 25.44 8.34 27.65
N GLN A 280 25.54 9.53 28.22
CA GLN A 280 25.75 10.77 27.51
C GLN A 280 26.89 11.54 28.16
N GLU A 281 27.79 12.04 27.32
CA GLU A 281 28.90 12.90 27.73
C GLU A 281 28.61 14.38 27.43
N GLN A 282 27.76 14.65 26.45
CA GLN A 282 27.32 15.99 26.07
C GLN A 282 26.03 16.36 26.79
N SER A 283 25.80 17.65 27.03
CA SER A 283 24.59 18.13 27.72
C SER A 283 23.31 17.85 26.94
N ASP A 284 23.36 17.75 25.62
CA ASP A 284 22.21 17.39 24.80
C ASP A 284 22.13 15.88 24.61
N TYR A 285 20.90 15.33 24.61
CA TYR A 285 20.68 13.92 24.39
C TYR A 285 19.54 13.64 23.41
N THR A 286 19.59 12.46 22.80
CA THR A 286 18.44 11.90 22.10
C THR A 286 18.41 10.39 22.33
N LEU A 287 17.25 9.91 22.76
CA LEU A 287 16.90 8.50 22.87
C LEU A 287 15.97 8.16 21.71
N TYR A 288 16.45 7.29 20.82
CA TYR A 288 15.68 6.78 19.69
C TYR A 288 15.03 5.45 20.06
N ASP A 289 14.24 4.91 19.13
CA ASP A 289 13.67 3.57 19.22
C ASP A 289 12.74 3.35 20.42
N LEU A 290 12.10 4.42 20.90
CA LEU A 290 11.12 4.36 21.99
C LEU A 290 9.75 4.01 21.41
N PRO A 291 9.13 2.86 21.75
CA PRO A 291 7.73 2.59 21.40
C PRO A 291 6.83 3.79 21.70
N ALA A 292 5.76 3.97 20.93
CA ALA A 292 4.79 4.99 21.30
C ALA A 292 4.18 4.71 22.68
N GLY A 293 3.88 5.78 23.41
CA GLY A 293 3.31 5.70 24.75
C GLY A 293 3.77 6.82 25.66
N ASN A 294 3.41 6.66 26.93
CA ASN A 294 3.73 7.59 28.00
C ASN A 294 4.99 7.14 28.72
N TYR A 295 5.92 8.07 28.96
CA TYR A 295 7.21 7.77 29.55
C TYR A 295 7.51 8.66 30.74
N LEU A 296 8.12 8.07 31.77
CA LEU A 296 8.95 8.81 32.72
C LEU A 296 10.37 8.88 32.17
N VAL A 297 10.97 10.05 32.28
CA VAL A 297 12.36 10.30 31.86
C VAL A 297 13.17 10.78 33.04
N THR A 298 14.24 10.07 33.34
CA THR A 298 15.12 10.37 34.48
C THR A 298 16.57 10.51 34.03
N GLY A 299 17.29 11.38 34.72
CA GLY A 299 18.73 11.57 34.60
C GLY A 299 19.42 11.15 35.88
N ILE A 300 20.51 10.41 35.76
CA ILE A 300 21.34 9.97 36.89
C ILE A 300 22.81 10.25 36.54
N VAL A 301 23.59 10.80 37.46
CA VAL A 301 25.03 10.97 37.25
C VAL A 301 25.73 9.62 37.38
N ASP A 302 26.60 9.31 36.43
CA ASP A 302 27.41 8.09 36.42
C ASP A 302 28.86 8.46 36.73
N ARG A 303 29.22 8.46 38.02
CA ARG A 303 30.52 8.96 38.49
C ARG A 303 31.66 7.98 38.21
N ASP A 304 31.38 6.69 38.38
CA ASP A 304 32.31 5.57 38.21
C ASP A 304 32.34 5.04 36.78
N ARG A 305 31.46 5.55 35.90
CA ARG A 305 31.42 5.25 34.45
C ARG A 305 31.14 3.78 34.17
N ASP A 306 30.40 3.14 35.06
CA ASP A 306 30.06 1.73 34.96
C ASP A 306 28.77 1.49 34.15
N GLY A 307 28.08 2.57 33.78
CA GLY A 307 26.85 2.55 33.00
C GLY A 307 25.60 2.13 33.79
N ARG A 308 25.69 1.97 35.11
CA ARG A 308 24.59 1.54 35.99
C ARG A 308 24.02 2.66 36.85
N GLY A 309 24.73 3.79 36.93
CA GLY A 309 24.32 4.96 37.70
C GLY A 309 24.67 4.76 39.16
N ALA A 310 25.17 5.81 39.82
CA ALA A 310 25.69 5.68 41.18
C ALA A 310 24.61 5.18 42.17
N GLU A 311 24.92 4.15 42.96
CA GLU A 311 24.01 3.56 43.96
C GLU A 311 23.50 4.58 45.00
N ASP A 312 24.25 5.67 45.21
CA ASP A 312 23.94 6.69 46.22
C ASP A 312 22.94 7.78 45.76
N TYR A 313 22.48 7.81 44.49
CA TYR A 313 21.47 8.76 43.97
C TYR A 313 21.63 10.26 44.31
N ASP A 314 22.76 10.70 44.88
CA ASP A 314 23.01 12.06 45.40
C ASP A 314 22.59 13.19 44.43
N TYR A 315 22.68 12.90 43.12
CA TYR A 315 22.31 13.81 42.04
C TYR A 315 21.54 13.04 40.96
N SER A 316 20.22 13.21 40.97
CA SER A 316 19.34 12.76 39.91
C SER A 316 18.41 13.90 39.47
N SER A 317 17.73 13.69 38.35
CA SER A 317 16.66 14.55 37.87
C SER A 317 15.55 13.66 37.35
N VAL A 318 14.31 14.07 37.62
CA VAL A 318 13.12 13.48 37.00
C VAL A 318 12.46 14.58 36.21
N TYR A 319 12.17 14.34 34.93
CA TYR A 319 11.34 15.27 34.18
C TYR A 319 9.96 15.31 34.85
N PRO A 320 9.44 16.51 35.19
CA PRO A 320 8.33 16.63 36.13
C PRO A 320 7.01 16.04 35.61
N ASP A 321 6.86 15.95 34.29
CA ASP A 321 5.65 15.47 33.63
C ASP A 321 5.87 14.12 32.92
N THR A 322 4.77 13.53 32.46
CA THR A 322 4.84 12.41 31.53
C THR A 322 5.24 12.90 30.14
N VAL A 323 6.23 12.25 29.54
CA VAL A 323 6.65 12.50 28.16
C VAL A 323 5.86 11.59 27.23
N ILE A 324 5.08 12.18 26.33
CA ILE A 324 4.37 11.44 25.30
C ILE A 324 5.33 11.19 24.14
N VAL A 325 5.59 9.92 23.85
CA VAL A 325 6.30 9.48 22.64
C VAL A 325 5.26 9.13 21.59
N ILE A 326 5.31 9.85 20.48
CA ILE A 326 4.45 9.63 19.32
C ILE A 326 5.30 8.90 18.26
N SER A 327 4.75 7.86 17.65
CA SER A 327 5.40 7.12 16.57
C SER A 327 5.98 8.05 15.51
N GLY A 328 7.22 7.80 15.10
CA GLY A 328 7.92 8.57 14.07
C GLY A 328 8.25 10.03 14.43
N LYS A 329 7.84 10.53 15.59
CA LYS A 329 8.12 11.91 16.03
C LYS A 329 9.22 11.93 17.09
N LYS A 330 9.96 13.03 17.08
CA LYS A 330 10.94 13.37 18.11
C LYS A 330 10.32 14.38 19.07
N THR A 331 9.94 13.94 20.26
CA THR A 331 9.50 14.80 21.36
C THR A 331 10.72 15.55 21.89
N LYS A 332 10.75 16.88 21.72
CA LYS A 332 11.86 17.75 22.12
C LYS A 332 11.58 18.42 23.46
N SER A 333 12.59 19.13 23.98
CA SER A 333 12.49 19.99 25.17
C SER A 333 12.22 19.23 26.47
N VAL A 334 12.61 17.96 26.55
CA VAL A 334 12.58 17.18 27.79
C VAL A 334 13.85 17.48 28.58
N ASN A 335 13.88 18.61 29.29
CA ASN A 335 15.09 19.09 29.93
C ASN A 335 15.18 18.58 31.38
N LEU A 336 16.33 18.02 31.73
CA LEU A 336 16.61 17.47 33.06
C LEU A 336 17.52 18.41 33.84
N ILE A 337 17.05 18.90 34.99
CA ILE A 337 17.79 19.83 35.84
C ILE A 337 18.22 19.09 37.09
N PHE A 338 19.51 18.80 37.18
CA PHE A 338 20.06 18.05 38.30
C PHE A 338 20.11 18.91 39.54
N LYS A 339 19.46 18.43 40.59
CA LYS A 339 19.49 19.04 41.91
C LYS A 339 20.12 18.05 42.88
N LYS A 340 20.79 18.59 43.90
CA LYS A 340 21.23 17.78 45.03
C LYS A 340 19.99 17.40 45.85
N PHE A 341 19.80 16.11 46.10
CA PHE A 341 18.74 15.64 47.00
C PHE A 341 19.16 15.75 48.47
#